data_AF-A0A3P5ZSP5-F1
#
_entry.id   AF-A0A3P5ZSP5-F1
#
_cell.length_a   1.000
_cell.length_b   1.000
_cell.length_c   1.000
_cell.angle_alpha   90.00
_cell.angle_beta   90.00
_cell.angle_gamma   90.00
#
_symmetry.space_group_name_H-M   'P 1'
#
loop_
_entity.id
_entity.type
_entity.pdbx_description
1 polymer ?
#
loop_
_entity_poly.entity_id
_entity_poly.type
_entity_poly.pdbx_seq_one_letter_code
_entity_poly.pdbx_strand_id
1 'polypeptide(L)'
;MLETTLVSLQDIALENIFDESGRMALCSDFAKLMQQGFACLPSGTCLSTMGRHVTYEQVVSWKVFAASKTTTIIICIVLLSPL
;
A
#
# COMPACT_ATOMS: atom_id res chain seq x y z
N MET A 1 3.79 12.13 10.51
CA MET A 1 4.42 12.38 9.20
C MET A 1 5.63 11.49 9.10
N LEU A 2 5.61 10.45 8.25
CA LEU A 2 6.80 9.64 7.96
C LEU A 2 7.65 10.46 6.98
N GLU A 3 8.73 11.07 7.45
CA GLU A 3 9.77 11.61 6.56
C GLU A 3 10.51 10.43 5.94
N THR A 4 10.08 10.02 4.75
CA THR A 4 10.79 9.05 3.91
C THR A 4 10.99 9.66 2.53
N THR A 5 12.11 9.32 1.87
CA THR A 5 12.36 9.81 0.51
C THR A 5 11.69 8.89 -0.51
N LEU A 6 11.36 9.41 -1.70
CA LEU A 6 10.84 8.58 -2.79
C LEU A 6 11.79 7.42 -3.14
N VAL A 7 13.10 7.65 -3.06
CA VAL A 7 14.14 6.64 -3.31
C VAL A 7 14.04 5.53 -2.26
N SER A 8 13.93 5.90 -0.97
CA SER A 8 13.78 4.94 0.13
C SER A 8 12.48 4.13 0.06
N LEU A 9 11.44 4.63 -0.64
CA LEU A 9 10.18 3.89 -0.86
C LEU A 9 10.26 2.89 -2.01
N GLN A 10 11.10 3.13 -3.03
CA GLN A 10 11.21 2.26 -4.20
C GLN A 10 11.79 0.88 -3.87
N ASP A 11 12.66 0.80 -2.88
CA ASP A 11 13.34 -0.44 -2.49
C ASP A 11 12.56 -1.27 -1.44
N ILE A 12 11.39 -0.81 -1.00
CA ILE A 12 10.60 -1.52 0.00
C ILE A 12 9.64 -2.49 -0.70
N ALA A 13 9.97 -3.77 -0.66
CA ALA A 13 9.07 -4.83 -1.10
C ALA A 13 7.80 -4.89 -0.22
N LEU A 14 6.64 -5.15 -0.83
CA LEU A 14 5.36 -5.28 -0.12
C LEU A 14 5.37 -6.35 0.97
N GLU A 15 6.20 -7.39 0.83
CA GLU A 15 6.43 -8.43 1.84
C GLU A 15 7.08 -7.92 3.13
N ASN A 16 7.78 -6.79 3.06
CA ASN A 16 8.35 -6.11 4.22
C ASN A 16 7.35 -5.18 4.91
N ILE A 17 6.15 -5.00 4.33
CA ILE A 17 5.09 -4.13 4.87
C ILE A 17 3.90 -4.97 5.32
N PHE A 18 3.35 -5.82 4.47
CA PHE A 18 2.16 -6.61 4.78
C PHE A 18 2.53 -8.05 5.15
N ASP A 19 1.84 -8.58 6.15
CA ASP A 19 1.82 -10.01 6.42
C ASP A 19 1.16 -10.79 5.26
N GLU A 20 1.17 -12.11 5.36
CA GLU A 20 0.59 -12.98 4.32
C GLU A 20 -0.88 -12.66 4.02
N SER A 21 -1.68 -12.38 5.06
CA SER A 21 -3.09 -12.04 4.92
C SER A 21 -3.28 -10.73 4.17
N GLY A 22 -2.54 -9.69 4.54
CA GLY A 22 -2.57 -8.38 3.87
C GLY A 22 -2.16 -8.46 2.41
N ARG A 23 -1.15 -9.27 2.09
CA ARG A 23 -0.74 -9.51 0.68
C ARG A 23 -1.83 -10.23 -0.11
N MET A 24 -2.46 -11.26 0.45
CA MET A 24 -3.54 -11.99 -0.22
C MET A 24 -4.75 -11.09 -0.48
N ALA A 25 -5.11 -10.24 0.49
CA ALA A 25 -6.16 -9.24 0.31
C ALA A 25 -5.83 -8.26 -0.82
N LEU A 26 -4.60 -7.72 -0.84
CA LEU A 26 -4.16 -6.81 -1.89
C LEU A 26 -4.16 -7.47 -3.27
N CYS A 27 -3.69 -8.71 -3.38
CA CYS A 27 -3.70 -9.46 -4.65
C CYS A 27 -5.12 -9.69 -5.16
N SER A 28 -6.06 -10.04 -4.28
CA SER A 28 -7.48 -10.23 -4.63
C SER A 28 -8.13 -8.94 -5.16
N ASP A 29 -7.82 -7.80 -4.53
CA ASP A 29 -8.39 -6.51 -4.91
C ASP A 29 -7.57 -5.74 -5.95
N PHE A 30 -6.39 -6.24 -6.34
CA PHE A 30 -5.51 -5.60 -7.32
C PHE A 30 -6.19 -5.42 -8.67
N ALA A 31 -6.97 -6.40 -9.12
CA ALA A 31 -7.73 -6.29 -10.36
C ALA A 31 -8.74 -5.13 -10.30
N LYS A 32 -9.40 -4.93 -9.14
CA LYS A 32 -10.33 -3.82 -8.92
C LYS A 32 -9.58 -2.49 -8.90
N LEU A 33 -8.46 -2.40 -8.19
CA LEU A 33 -7.59 -1.22 -8.19
C LEU A 33 -7.19 -0.80 -9.61
N MET A 34 -6.83 -1.78 -10.45
CA MET A 34 -6.38 -1.52 -11.82
C MET A 34 -7.50 -1.07 -12.76
N GLN A 35 -8.72 -1.60 -12.58
CA GLN A 35 -9.89 -1.28 -13.41
C GLN A 35 -10.64 -0.04 -12.94
N GLN A 36 -10.85 0.10 -11.63
CA GLN A 36 -11.67 1.15 -11.01
C GLN A 36 -10.84 2.34 -10.54
N GLY A 37 -9.51 2.19 -10.45
CA GLY A 37 -8.59 3.22 -10.01
C GLY A 37 -8.42 3.29 -8.48
N PHE A 38 -9.21 2.55 -7.71
CA PHE A 38 -9.10 2.48 -6.25
C PHE A 38 -9.54 1.11 -5.70
N ALA A 39 -9.09 0.80 -4.49
CA ALA A 39 -9.52 -0.37 -3.72
C ALA A 39 -9.38 -0.09 -2.21
N CYS A 40 -10.31 -0.64 -1.42
CA CYS A 40 -10.25 -0.57 0.03
C CYS A 40 -10.03 -1.97 0.60
N LEU A 41 -8.98 -2.16 1.38
CA LEU A 41 -8.69 -3.43 2.04
C LEU A 41 -9.23 -3.40 3.48
N PRO A 42 -9.65 -4.56 4.03
CA PRO A 42 -10.12 -4.66 5.41
C PRO A 42 -9.01 -4.38 6.42
N SER A 43 -9.37 -4.35 7.70
CA SER A 43 -8.43 -4.20 8.82
C SER A 43 -7.34 -5.26 8.81
N GLY A 44 -6.20 -4.93 9.41
CA GLY A 44 -5.06 -5.84 9.46
C GLY A 44 -3.85 -5.27 10.19
N THR A 45 -2.73 -5.93 9.98
CA THR A 45 -1.44 -5.57 10.55
C THR A 45 -0.40 -5.35 9.46
N CYS A 46 0.46 -4.36 9.66
CA CYS A 46 1.62 -4.13 8.81
C CYS A 46 2.87 -3.93 9.67
N LEU A 47 4.02 -4.08 9.03
CA LEU A 47 5.32 -3.74 9.57
C LEU A 47 5.70 -2.35 9.08
N SER A 48 5.99 -1.45 10.02
CA SER A 48 6.60 -0.16 9.68
C SER A 48 8.04 -0.36 9.22
N THR A 49 8.59 0.63 8.51
CA THR A 49 10.01 0.64 8.13
C THR A 49 10.98 0.58 9.32
N MET A 50 10.49 0.85 10.54
CA MET A 50 11.24 0.72 11.79
C MET A 50 11.10 -0.66 12.46
N GLY A 51 10.52 -1.65 11.77
CA GLY A 51 10.33 -3.01 12.28
C GLY A 51 9.26 -3.15 13.35
N ARG A 52 8.37 -2.16 13.51
CA ARG A 52 7.27 -2.21 14.48
C ARG A 52 5.98 -2.67 13.80
N HIS A 53 5.27 -3.59 14.44
CA HIS A 53 3.91 -3.96 14.04
C HIS A 53 2.95 -2.80 14.30
N VAL A 54 2.12 -2.47 13.31
CA VAL A 54 1.09 -1.43 13.36
C VAL A 54 -0.23 -2.04 12.91
N THR A 55 -1.26 -1.86 13.71
CA THR A 55 -2.63 -2.25 13.38
C THR A 55 -3.34 -1.10 12.66
N TYR A 56 -4.17 -1.42 11.68
CA TYR A 56 -5.01 -0.47 10.96
C TYR A 56 -6.42 -1.04 10.80
N GLU A 57 -7.43 -0.17 10.79
CA GLU A 57 -8.83 -0.54 10.57
C GLU A 57 -9.16 -0.67 9.09
N GLN A 58 -8.51 0.13 8.25
CA GLN A 58 -8.77 0.12 6.82
C GLN A 58 -7.54 0.60 6.05
N VAL A 59 -7.38 0.04 4.85
CA VAL A 59 -6.41 0.54 3.88
C VAL A 59 -7.16 1.10 2.68
N VAL A 60 -6.84 2.34 2.30
CA VAL A 60 -7.33 2.91 1.04
C VAL A 60 -6.17 2.97 0.07
N SER A 61 -6.35 2.36 -1.09
CA SER A 61 -5.36 2.32 -2.16
C SER A 61 -5.91 2.92 -3.44
N TRP A 62 -5.09 3.69 -4.16
CA TRP A 62 -5.48 4.25 -5.45
C TRP A 62 -4.32 4.30 -6.44
N LYS A 63 -4.68 4.18 -7.71
CA LYS A 63 -3.78 4.23 -8.84
C LYS A 63 -3.51 5.68 -9.24
N VAL A 64 -2.23 6.03 -9.34
CA VAL A 64 -1.74 7.31 -9.85
C VAL A 64 -0.92 7.05 -11.12
N PHE A 65 -1.22 7.80 -12.18
CA PHE A 65 -0.46 7.72 -13.42
C PHE A 65 0.78 8.61 -13.33
N ALA A 66 1.96 8.04 -13.60
CA ALA A 66 3.17 8.84 -13.75
C ALA A 66 3.11 9.66 -15.05
N ALA A 67 3.65 10.88 -15.04
CA ALA A 67 3.62 11.78 -16.19
C ALA A 67 4.48 11.30 -17.39
N SER A 68 5.42 10.37 -17.17
CA SER A 68 6.28 9.81 -18.22
C SER A 68 5.52 8.78 -19.06
N LYS A 69 5.79 8.73 -20.38
CA LYS A 69 5.18 7.82 -21.38
C LYS A 69 5.33 6.31 -21.10
N THR A 70 6.11 5.92 -20.10
CA THR A 70 6.19 4.53 -19.62
C THR A 70 4.94 4.23 -18.79
N THR A 71 4.33 3.05 -18.97
CA THR A 71 3.17 2.52 -18.23
C THR A 71 3.49 2.27 -16.74
N THR A 72 4.15 3.20 -16.07
CA THR A 72 4.46 3.15 -14.65
C THR A 72 3.22 3.57 -13.88
N ILE A 73 2.66 2.62 -13.14
CA ILE A 73 1.50 2.82 -12.28
C ILE A 73 2.01 2.91 -10.85
N ILE A 74 1.77 4.05 -10.20
CA ILE A 74 2.07 4.26 -8.79
C ILE A 74 0.82 3.88 -8.00
N ILE A 75 1.00 3.08 -6.94
CA ILE A 75 -0.09 2.73 -6.02
C ILE A 75 0.19 3.46 -4.72
N CYS A 76 -0.67 4.42 -4.40
CA CYS A 76 -0.64 5.12 -3.12
C CYS A 76 -1.51 4.36 -2.12
N ILE A 77 -1.03 4.23 -0.89
CA ILE A 77 -1.71 3.48 0.18
C ILE A 77 -1.76 4.34 1.44
N VAL A 78 -2.93 4.45 2.05
CA VAL A 78 -3.13 5.07 3.37
C VAL A 78 -3.69 4.05 4.33
N LEU A 79 -3.03 3.91 5.48
CA LEU A 79 -3.47 3.07 6.59
C LEU A 79 -4.21 3.95 7.60
N LEU A 80 -5.48 3.66 7.84
CA LEU A 80 -6.30 4.33 8.85
C LEU A 80 -6.16 3.54 10.15
N SER A 81 -5.48 4.10 11.15
CA SER A 81 -5.32 3.52 12.49
C SER A 81 -6.17 4.28 13.51
N PRO A 82 -6.76 3.61 14.51
CA PRO A 82 -7.51 4.27 15.56
C PRO A 82 -6.52 5.05 16.45
N LEU A 83 -6.82 6.33 16.71
CA LEU A 83 -6.03 7.25 17.54
C LEU A 83 -6.03 6.83 19.01
#